data_AF-A0A6B9FJM5-F1
#
_entry.id   AF-A0A6B9FJM5-F1
#
_cell.length_a   1.000
_cell.length_b   1.000
_cell.length_c   1.000
_cell.angle_alpha   90.00
_cell.angle_beta   90.00
_cell.angle_gamma   90.00
#
_symmetry.space_group_name_H-M   'P 1'
#
loop_
_entity.id
_entity.type
_entity.pdbx_description
1 polymer ?
#
loop_
_entity_poly.entity_id
_entity_poly.type
_entity_poly.pdbx_seq_one_letter_code
_entity_poly.pdbx_strand_id
1 'polypeptide(L)'
;MPDLAEMELYGTEARGLIARAEDAVRRLELAHACEGHRLMAMQGLAAMRHLQRTIELHRNRLVFEALPDTLSLGVPPRRTWLSAVRHHLSIGGPPLEIRA
;
A
#
# COMPACT_ATOMS: atom_id res chain seq x y z
N MET A 1 -15.44 2.92 -8.02
CA MET A 1 -14.44 2.45 -7.03
C MET A 1 -15.15 2.38 -5.70
N PRO A 2 -14.91 1.33 -4.90
CA PRO A 2 -15.61 1.16 -3.64
C PRO A 2 -15.15 2.22 -2.63
N ASP A 3 -16.06 2.65 -1.75
CA ASP A 3 -15.78 3.68 -0.75
C ASP A 3 -15.19 3.10 0.54
N LEU A 4 -14.86 3.97 1.50
CA LEU A 4 -14.24 3.54 2.76
C LEU A 4 -15.16 2.61 3.57
N ALA A 5 -16.47 2.86 3.59
CA ALA A 5 -17.42 2.04 4.33
C ALA A 5 -17.54 0.64 3.71
N GLU A 6 -17.56 0.57 2.38
CA GLU A 6 -17.51 -0.68 1.63
C GLU A 6 -16.21 -1.46 1.89
N MET A 7 -15.06 -0.77 2.02
CA MET A 7 -13.80 -1.41 2.42
C MET A 7 -13.79 -2.00 3.83
N GLU A 8 -14.46 -1.35 4.79
CA GLU A 8 -14.60 -1.91 6.14
C GLU A 8 -15.46 -3.19 6.15
N LEU A 9 -16.50 -3.24 5.31
CA LEU A 9 -17.32 -4.43 5.13
C LEU A 9 -16.50 -5.58 4.54
N TYR A 10 -15.78 -5.34 3.44
CA TYR A 10 -14.89 -6.35 2.85
C TYR A 10 -13.80 -6.80 3.82
N GLY A 11 -13.23 -5.89 4.61
CA GLY A 11 -12.27 -6.24 5.65
C GLY A 11 -12.86 -7.16 6.73
N THR A 12 -14.10 -6.91 7.14
CA THR A 12 -14.81 -7.73 8.13
C THR A 12 -15.14 -9.11 7.58
N GLU A 13 -15.65 -9.18 6.35
CA GLU A 13 -15.96 -10.44 5.68
C GLU A 13 -14.69 -11.28 5.45
N ALA A 14 -13.60 -10.65 4.98
CA ALA A 14 -12.31 -11.31 4.75
C ALA A 14 -11.77 -11.96 6.04
N ARG A 15 -11.85 -11.27 7.19
CA ARG A 15 -11.47 -11.85 8.49
C ARG A 15 -12.27 -13.10 8.82
N GLY A 16 -13.60 -13.06 8.60
CA GLY A 16 -14.46 -14.21 8.84
C GLY A 16 -14.15 -15.40 7.92
N LEU A 17 -13.87 -15.13 6.64
CA LEU A 17 -13.47 -16.15 5.67
C LEU A 17 -12.12 -16.79 6.03
N ILE A 18 -11.14 -15.99 6.44
CA ILE A 18 -9.82 -16.47 6.85
C ILE A 18 -9.91 -17.33 8.10
N ALA A 19 -10.67 -16.91 9.12
CA ALA A 19 -10.88 -17.71 10.32
C ALA A 19 -11.46 -19.10 10.00
N ARG A 20 -12.46 -19.16 9.10
CA ARG A 20 -13.02 -20.45 8.63
C ARG A 20 -12.02 -21.29 7.85
N ALA A 21 -11.18 -20.67 7.03
CA ALA A 21 -10.13 -21.36 6.29
C ALA A 21 -9.05 -21.93 7.24
N GLU A 22 -8.66 -21.17 8.27
CA GLU A 22 -7.76 -21.65 9.33
C GLU A 22 -8.35 -22.84 10.09
N ASP A 23 -9.63 -22.79 10.43
CA ASP A 23 -10.33 -23.94 11.04
C ASP A 23 -10.39 -25.16 10.11
N ALA A 24 -10.57 -24.94 8.81
CA ALA A 24 -10.54 -26.02 7.83
C ALA A 24 -9.16 -26.67 7.75
N VAL A 25 -8.08 -25.88 7.71
CA VAL A 25 -6.70 -26.39 7.74
C VAL A 25 -6.46 -27.19 9.02
N ARG A 26 -6.79 -26.65 10.19
CA ARG A 26 -6.65 -27.36 11.47
C ARG A 26 -7.40 -28.69 11.48
N ARG A 27 -8.63 -28.73 10.95
CA ARG A 27 -9.42 -29.96 10.86
C ARG A 27 -8.79 -30.99 9.94
N LEU A 28 -8.19 -30.58 8.83
CA LEU A 28 -7.46 -31.50 7.93
C LEU A 28 -6.23 -32.11 8.62
N GLU A 29 -5.52 -31.32 9.43
CA GLU A 29 -4.38 -31.82 10.21
C GLU A 29 -4.81 -32.84 11.26
N LEU A 30 -5.89 -32.55 12.00
CA LEU A 30 -6.46 -33.47 12.99
C LEU A 30 -7.04 -34.74 12.36
N ALA A 31 -7.58 -34.64 11.15
CA ALA A 31 -8.11 -35.79 10.41
C ALA A 31 -7.03 -36.64 9.72
N HIS A 32 -5.74 -36.30 9.90
CA HIS A 32 -4.63 -36.95 9.22
C HIS A 32 -4.80 -36.99 7.69
N ALA A 33 -5.33 -35.90 7.11
CA ALA A 33 -5.47 -35.78 5.67
C ALA A 33 -4.10 -35.96 4.98
N CYS A 34 -4.10 -36.55 3.79
CA CYS A 34 -2.86 -36.76 3.05
C CYS A 34 -2.18 -35.42 2.74
N GLU A 35 -0.87 -35.47 2.52
CA GLU A 35 -0.02 -34.29 2.33
C GLU A 35 -0.52 -33.38 1.20
N GLY A 36 -1.01 -33.95 0.10
CA GLY A 36 -1.59 -33.18 -1.00
C GLY A 36 -2.77 -32.30 -0.58
N HIS A 37 -3.70 -32.84 0.23
CA HIS A 37 -4.84 -32.06 0.74
C HIS A 37 -4.39 -30.95 1.69
N ARG A 38 -3.41 -31.23 2.56
CA ARG A 38 -2.85 -30.24 3.48
C ARG A 38 -2.19 -29.10 2.71
N LEU A 39 -1.36 -29.42 1.71
CA LEU A 39 -0.70 -28.43 0.86
C LEU A 39 -1.71 -27.54 0.12
N MET A 40 -2.74 -28.14 -0.50
CA MET A 40 -3.78 -27.37 -1.19
C MET A 40 -4.52 -26.42 -0.24
N ALA A 41 -4.89 -26.89 0.96
CA ALA A 41 -5.57 -26.06 1.94
C ALA A 41 -4.68 -24.92 2.46
N MET A 42 -3.39 -25.19 2.73
CA MET A 42 -2.43 -24.17 3.14
C MET A 42 -2.20 -23.12 2.05
N GLN A 43 -2.11 -23.54 0.79
CA GLN A 43 -2.00 -22.62 -0.35
C GLN A 43 -3.23 -21.72 -0.47
N GLY A 44 -4.44 -22.29 -0.34
CA GLY A 44 -5.68 -21.52 -0.31
C GLY A 44 -5.69 -20.48 0.81
N LEU A 45 -5.32 -20.87 2.02
CA LEU A 45 -5.20 -19.95 3.16
C LEU A 45 -4.16 -18.85 2.91
N ALA A 46 -3.01 -19.19 2.33
CA ALA A 46 -1.98 -18.22 2.00
C ALA A 46 -2.46 -17.19 0.96
N ALA A 47 -3.22 -17.64 -0.05
CA ALA A 47 -3.83 -16.76 -1.04
C ALA A 47 -4.85 -15.80 -0.41
N MET A 48 -5.71 -16.30 0.49
CA MET A 48 -6.68 -15.46 1.20
C MET A 48 -5.99 -14.39 2.06
N ARG A 49 -4.93 -14.76 2.79
CA ARG A 49 -4.12 -13.79 3.56
C ARG A 49 -3.45 -12.76 2.68
N HIS A 50 -3.02 -13.15 1.47
CA HIS A 50 -2.49 -12.20 0.50
C HIS A 50 -3.55 -11.20 0.04
N LEU A 51 -4.77 -11.65 -0.28
CA LEU A 51 -5.87 -10.77 -0.65
C LEU A 51 -6.28 -9.82 0.48
N GLN A 52 -6.30 -10.30 1.73
CA GLN A 52 -6.57 -9.43 2.89
C GLN A 52 -5.58 -8.25 2.95
N ARG A 53 -4.29 -8.51 2.75
CA ARG A 53 -3.28 -7.43 2.71
C ARG A 53 -3.57 -6.42 1.60
N THR A 54 -4.01 -6.87 0.43
CA THR A 54 -4.39 -5.97 -0.67
C THR A 54 -5.59 -5.09 -0.30
N ILE A 55 -6.62 -5.67 0.36
CA ILE A 55 -7.77 -4.91 0.87
C ILE A 55 -7.31 -3.86 1.88
N GLU A 56 -6.45 -4.24 2.83
CA GLU A 56 -5.91 -3.33 3.85
C GLU A 56 -5.10 -2.19 3.24
N LEU A 57 -4.27 -2.47 2.24
CA LEU A 57 -3.52 -1.44 1.51
C LEU A 57 -4.46 -0.46 0.79
N HIS A 58 -5.51 -0.96 0.16
CA HIS A 58 -6.48 -0.11 -0.52
C HIS A 58 -7.28 0.76 0.47
N ARG A 59 -7.72 0.17 1.58
CA ARG A 59 -8.35 0.89 2.69
C ARG A 59 -7.45 2.01 3.20
N ASN A 60 -6.18 1.74 3.48
CA ASN A 60 -5.25 2.74 3.99
C ASN A 60 -5.07 3.91 3.01
N ARG A 61 -5.04 3.62 1.71
CA ARG A 61 -5.02 4.65 0.67
C ARG A 61 -6.27 5.53 0.70
N LEU A 62 -7.46 4.92 0.79
CA LEU A 62 -8.72 5.67 0.87
C LEU A 62 -8.81 6.52 2.16
N VAL A 63 -8.35 5.99 3.29
CA VAL A 63 -8.26 6.76 4.55
C VAL A 63 -7.36 7.98 4.37
N PHE A 64 -6.21 7.82 3.71
CA PHE A 64 -5.30 8.93 3.42
C PHE A 64 -5.92 9.96 2.48
N GLU A 65 -6.58 9.53 1.40
CA GLU A 65 -7.27 10.42 0.45
C GLU A 65 -8.46 11.16 1.09
N ALA A 66 -9.06 10.59 2.14
CA ALA A 66 -10.15 11.21 2.90
C ALA A 66 -9.67 12.21 3.97
N LEU A 67 -8.35 12.36 4.19
CA LEU A 67 -7.83 13.35 5.14
C LEU A 67 -8.15 14.77 4.64
N PRO A 68 -8.63 15.67 5.52
CA PRO A 68 -8.85 17.06 5.15
C PRO A 68 -7.53 17.74 4.71
N ASP A 69 -7.60 18.54 3.65
CA ASP A 69 -6.50 19.27 2.98
C ASP A 69 -5.66 20.20 3.89
N THR A 70 -6.02 20.30 5.17
CA THR A 70 -5.32 21.05 6.21
C THR A 70 -3.88 20.60 6.46
N LEU A 71 -3.45 19.47 5.90
CA LEU A 71 -2.06 18.99 5.94
C LEU A 71 -1.23 19.37 4.70
N SER A 72 -1.71 20.31 3.87
CA SER A 72 -0.84 21.05 2.94
C SER A 72 0.17 21.89 3.72
N LEU A 73 1.12 21.24 4.40
CA LEU A 73 2.41 21.80 4.74
C LEU A 73 2.98 22.30 3.43
N GLY A 74 2.92 23.62 3.23
CA GLY A 74 3.35 24.28 2.01
C GLY A 74 4.64 23.65 1.54
N VAL A 75 4.59 22.97 0.40
CA VAL A 75 5.73 22.31 -0.20
C VAL A 75 6.83 23.37 -0.24
N PRO A 76 7.94 23.25 0.52
CA PRO A 76 9.00 24.21 0.43
C PRO A 76 9.40 24.22 -1.05
N PRO A 77 9.45 25.40 -1.69
CA PRO A 77 9.65 25.49 -3.12
C PRO A 77 10.87 24.65 -3.46
N ARG A 78 10.68 23.62 -4.30
CA ARG A 78 11.77 22.77 -4.78
C ARG A 78 12.84 23.72 -5.32
N ARG A 79 13.94 23.87 -4.58
CA ARG A 79 15.16 24.51 -5.08
C ARG A 79 15.69 23.63 -6.20
N THR A 80 15.11 23.81 -7.38
CA THR A 80 15.64 23.24 -8.61
C THR A 80 16.87 24.06 -8.97
N TRP A 81 17.94 23.41 -9.39
CA TRP A 81 19.17 24.11 -9.78
C TRP A 81 18.91 25.17 -10.87
N LEU A 82 17.86 24.97 -11.68
CA LEU A 82 17.34 25.93 -12.65
C LEU A 82 16.92 27.27 -12.04
N SER A 83 16.35 27.32 -10.83
CA SER A 83 16.01 28.59 -10.18
C SER A 83 17.26 29.35 -9.71
N ALA A 84 18.31 28.64 -9.31
CA ALA A 84 19.59 29.24 -8.96
C ALA A 84 20.29 29.81 -10.20
N VAL A 85 20.32 29.06 -11.30
CA VAL A 85 20.88 29.53 -12.59
C VAL A 85 20.11 30.74 -13.12
N ARG A 86 18.78 30.74 -13.05
CA ARG A 86 17.96 31.86 -13.50
C ARG A 86 18.18 33.13 -12.65
N HIS A 87 18.41 32.98 -11.35
CA HIS A 87 18.81 34.09 -10.48
C HIS A 87 20.21 34.63 -10.84
N HIS A 88 21.19 33.76 -11.07
CA HIS A 88 22.54 34.17 -11.48
C HIS A 88 22.57 34.92 -12.82
N LEU A 89 21.75 34.48 -13.79
CA LEU A 89 21.61 35.16 -15.08
C LEU A 89 20.89 36.51 -14.97
N SER A 90 19.94 36.66 -14.06
CA SER A 90 19.26 37.94 -13.82
C SER A 90 20.13 38.98 -13.10
N ILE A 91 21.13 38.52 -12.33
CA ILE A 91 22.00 39.37 -11.50
C ILE A 91 23.31 39.73 -12.25
N GLY A 92 23.51 39.25 -13.48
CA GLY A 92 24.71 39.58 -14.26
C GLY A 92 26.00 39.08 -13.62
N GLY A 93 25.96 37.91 -12.97
CA GLY A 93 27.15 37.27 -12.41
C GLY A 93 28.06 36.71 -13.50
N PRO A 94 29.40 36.70 -13.31
CA PRO A 94 30.35 36.31 -14.34
C PRO A 94 30.20 34.84 -14.75
N PRO A 95 30.55 34.46 -15.99
CA PRO A 95 30.36 33.12 -16.51
C PRO A 95 31.21 32.11 -15.73
N LEU A 96 30.56 31.04 -15.27
CA LEU A 96 31.27 29.89 -14.72
C LEU A 96 31.97 29.17 -15.87
N GLU A 97 33.31 29.25 -15.89
CA GLU A 97 34.14 28.43 -16.76
C GLU A 97 33.95 26.95 -16.39
N ILE A 98 33.30 26.21 -17.27
CA ILE A 98 33.27 24.74 -17.22
C ILE A 98 34.58 24.28 -17.86
N ARG A 99 35.54 23.86 -17.03
CA ARG A 99 36.70 23.11 -17.49
C ARG A 99 36.28 21.66 -17.74
N ALA A 100 36.53 21.20 -18.98
CA ALA A 100 36.38 19.82 -19.43
C ALA A 100 37.40 18.88 -18.76
#